data_AF-A0A6M3II87-F1
#
_entry.id   AF-A0A6M3II87-F1
#
_cell.length_a   1.000
_cell.length_b   1.000
_cell.length_c   1.000
_cell.angle_alpha   90.00
_cell.angle_beta   90.00
_cell.angle_gamma   90.00
#
_symmetry.space_group_name_H-M   'P 1'
#
loop_
_entity.id
_entity.type
_entity.pdbx_description
1 polymer ?
#
loop_
_entity_poly.entity_id
_entity_poly.type
_entity_poly.pdbx_seq_one_letter_code
_entity_poly.pdbx_strand_id
1 'polypeptide(L)' 'MDGITVMCPKCAQEFNEEEVEFIDVEEDLFGEDVETFVCPNCETEVKSLRRG' A
#
# COMPACT_ATOMS: atom_id res chain seq x y z
N MET A 1 -8.61 -15.01 7.63
CA MET A 1 -8.83 -13.56 7.46
C MET A 1 -7.66 -13.14 6.61
N ASP A 2 -7.83 -13.33 5.31
CA ASP A 2 -6.86 -13.01 4.29
C ASP A 2 -7.28 -11.62 3.80
N GLY A 3 -6.68 -10.58 4.39
CA GLY A 3 -6.93 -9.19 4.07
C GLY A 3 -5.86 -8.66 3.12
N ILE A 4 -6.16 -7.57 2.42
CA ILE A 4 -5.21 -6.92 1.52
C ILE A 4 -4.18 -6.16 2.37
N THR A 5 -2.90 -6.38 2.08
CA THR A 5 -1.77 -5.69 2.73
C THR A 5 -0.98 -4.87 1.72
N VAL A 6 -0.35 -3.81 2.24
CA VAL A 6 0.58 -2.95 1.51
C VAL A 6 1.87 -2.79 2.31
N MET A 7 3.00 -2.71 1.61
CA MET A 7 4.31 -2.56 2.23
C MET A 7 4.85 -1.14 1.98
N CYS A 8 5.17 -0.41 3.04
CA CYS A 8 5.83 0.89 2.85
C CYS A 8 7.29 0.68 2.40
N PRO A 9 7.70 1.17 1.21
CA PRO A 9 9.06 0.97 0.72
C PRO A 9 10.12 1.78 1.49
N LYS A 10 9.72 2.75 2.33
CA LYS A 10 10.64 3.59 3.10
C LYS A 10 11.04 2.98 4.43
N CYS A 11 10.08 2.43 5.18
CA CYS A 11 10.32 1.81 6.48
C CYS A 11 10.27 0.28 6.46
N ALA A 12 9.94 -0.33 5.31
CA ALA A 12 9.79 -1.77 5.12
C ALA A 12 8.76 -2.44 6.04
N GLN A 13 7.84 -1.66 6.61
CA GLN A 13 6.74 -2.15 7.42
C GLN A 13 5.55 -2.52 6.54
N GLU A 14 4.93 -3.67 6.83
CA GLU A 14 3.68 -4.11 6.22
C GLU A 14 2.50 -3.63 7.06
N PHE A 15 1.43 -3.21 6.39
CA PHE A 15 0.19 -2.74 6.97
C PHE A 15 -0.98 -3.44 6.30
N ASN A 16 -2.06 -3.66 7.03
CA ASN A 16 -3.34 -3.91 6.38
C ASN A 16 -3.77 -2.62 5.65
N GLU A 17 -4.40 -2.76 4.50
CA GLU A 17 -4.94 -1.63 3.73
C GLU A 17 -5.90 -0.76 4.59
N GLU A 18 -6.64 -1.38 5.51
CA GLU A 18 -7.53 -0.67 6.44
C GLU A 18 -6.79 0.17 7.51
N GLU A 19 -5.48 -0.03 7.68
CA GLU A 19 -4.64 0.69 8.67
C GLU A 19 -3.94 1.92 8.08
N VAL A 20 -4.01 2.13 6.75
CA VAL A 20 -3.34 3.24 6.07
C VAL A 20 -4.35 4.25 5.52
N GLU A 21 -3.91 5.49 5.30
CA GLU A 21 -4.73 6.46 4.58
C GLU A 21 -4.60 6.21 3.08
N PHE A 22 -5.64 5.61 2.51
CA PHE A 22 -5.75 5.38 1.07
C PHE A 22 -5.83 6.70 0.30
N ILE A 23 -5.07 6.79 -0.81
CA ILE A 23 -5.10 7.93 -1.73
C ILE A 23 -5.65 7.51 -3.10
N ASP A 24 -5.06 6.48 -3.72
CA ASP A 24 -5.45 6.02 -5.06
C ASP A 24 -5.01 4.56 -5.30
N VAL A 25 -5.62 3.90 -6.29
CA VAL A 25 -5.19 2.58 -6.78
C VAL A 25 -5.18 2.55 -8.30
N GLU A 26 -4.09 2.05 -8.88
CA GLU A 26 -3.87 1.96 -10.31
C GLU A 26 -3.28 0.60 -10.68
N GLU A 27 -3.71 0.02 -11.80
CA GLU A 27 -3.11 -1.20 -12.36
C GLU A 27 -1.79 -0.87 -13.05
N ASP A 28 -0.76 -1.66 -12.80
CA ASP A 28 0.51 -1.56 -13.52
C ASP A 28 0.43 -2.19 -14.92
N LEU A 29 1.56 -2.21 -15.65
CA LEU A 29 1.61 -2.77 -17.01
C LEU A 29 1.37 -4.29 -17.08
N PHE A 30 1.39 -4.99 -15.96
CA PHE A 30 1.18 -6.43 -15.83
C PHE A 30 -0.20 -6.77 -15.25
N GLY A 31 -1.01 -5.75 -14.90
CA GLY A 31 -2.32 -5.91 -14.28
C GLY A 31 -2.24 -6.16 -12.78
N GLU A 32 -1.15 -5.75 -12.11
CA GLU A 32 -1.05 -5.78 -10.65
C GLU A 32 -1.53 -4.46 -10.07
N ASP A 33 -2.35 -4.52 -9.01
CA ASP A 33 -2.82 -3.31 -8.31
C ASP A 33 -1.67 -2.66 -7.53
N VAL A 34 -1.39 -1.39 -7.82
CA VAL A 34 -0.48 -0.52 -7.08
C VAL A 34 -1.31 0.52 -6.32
N GLU A 35 -1.23 0.49 -5.00
CA GLU A 35 -1.88 1.44 -4.12
C GLU A 35 -0.93 2.59 -3.75
N THR A 36 -1.47 3.81 -3.82
CA THR A 36 -0.90 5.02 -3.25
C THR A 36 -1.55 5.27 -1.89
N PHE A 37 -0.74 5.41 -0.84
CA PHE A 37 -1.23 5.62 0.53
C PHE A 37 -0.25 6.45 1.37
N VAL A 38 -0.74 7.04 2.46
CA VAL A 38 0.12 7.65 3.49
C VAL A 38 0.55 6.59 4.49
N CYS A 39 1.85 6.34 4.58
CA CYS A 39 2.38 5.41 5.58
C CYS A 39 2.27 6.00 7.00
N PRO A 40 1.64 5.33 7.97
CA PRO A 40 1.45 5.86 9.32
C PRO A 40 2.76 6.02 10.11
N ASN A 41 3.82 5.29 9.73
CA ASN A 41 5.12 5.40 10.37
C ASN A 41 6.03 6.48 9.75
N CYS A 42 5.92 6.68 8.43
CA CYS A 42 6.75 7.65 7.72
C CYS A 42 6.08 9.01 7.59
N GLU A 43 4.76 9.08 7.75
CA GLU A 43 3.92 10.26 7.50
C GLU A 43 4.15 10.85 6.09
N THR A 44 4.39 9.97 5.11
CA THR A 44 4.60 10.36 3.72
C THR A 44 3.80 9.48 2.78
N GLU A 45 3.35 10.07 1.69
CA GLU A 45 2.83 9.38 0.53
C GLU A 45 3.87 8.42 -0.07
N VAL A 46 3.43 7.20 -0.33
CA VAL A 46 4.21 6.12 -0.96
C VAL A 46 3.29 5.30 -1.88
N LYS A 47 3.91 4.54 -2.79
CA LYS A 47 3.22 3.58 -3.65
C LYS A 47 3.75 2.17 -3.40
N SER A 48 2.87 1.17 -3.35
CA SER A 48 3.23 -0.24 -3.21
C SER A 48 2.20 -1.13 -3.91
N LEU A 49 2.64 -2.33 -4.32
CA LEU A 49 1.73 -3.40 -4.70
C LEU A 49 0.80 -3.76 -3.53
N ARG A 50 -0.48 -3.97 -3.85
CA ARG A 50 -1.46 -4.63 -2.98
C ARG A 50 -1.21 -6.12 -2.98
N ARG A 51 -1.31 -6.77 -1.82
CA ARG A 51 -1.12 -8.22 -1.67
C ARG A 51 -2.31 -8.81 -0.92
N GLY A 52 -2.98 -9.79 -1.50
CA GLY A 52 -4.14 -10.46 -0.91
C GLY A 52 -4.41 -11.81 -1.56
#